data_AF-A0A101CHP0-F1
#
_entry.id   AF-A0A101CHP0-F1
#
_cell.length_a   1.000
_cell.length_b   1.000
_cell.length_c   1.000
_cell.angle_alpha   90.00
_cell.angle_beta   90.00
_cell.angle_gamma   90.00
#
_symmetry.space_group_name_H-M   'P 1'
#
loop_
_entity.id
_entity.type
_entity.pdbx_description
1 polymer ?
#
loop_
_entity_poly.entity_id
_entity_poly.type
_entity_poly.pdbx_seq_one_letter_code
_entity_poly.pdbx_strand_id
1 'polypeptide(L)'
;MKPKLQHREAMDYSFKAKQALDEGDFEASLELYKTAAKLESEVADFYFDKPELEPTRSILVRSAAFLNLKAGEIEQAQKFIFFGLTNSKDEEVKEQLYDALEILVSLKNINPFGQKKEYTYLSILRQNSTHYTIEPTKLDFGHSVTLEMIKDFSDNYLKSLKAYALTKVKRLVKFRDDSISELQKEIDRIINPVITNSSYGSFRFSIANDWMKRNDEEKEIVNLKSNIVKNFHNEIFINPLGEQEITEIKEEFSEEEINEIFRPLAKIKSNNSGYSIGVYDTDSFSKKYIPKIVNKQKKELLTTKTLSQEDIGELVTTIAHKRVSEKGKVSKKTIRSEEFKNCVTGLNIAVIFLMKLNN
;
A
#
# COMPACT_ATOMS: atom_id res chain seq x y z
N MET A 1 32.13 -25.64 13.90
CA MET A 1 31.28 -24.63 13.22
C MET A 1 31.97 -23.28 13.26
N LYS A 2 31.82 -22.43 12.24
CA LYS A 2 32.30 -21.02 12.27
C LYS A 2 31.07 -20.09 12.19
N PRO A 3 30.36 -19.85 13.31
CA PRO A 3 29.02 -19.27 13.27
C PRO A 3 28.99 -17.86 12.66
N LYS A 4 30.00 -17.02 12.96
CA LYS A 4 30.11 -15.67 12.39
C LYS A 4 30.27 -15.67 10.87
N LEU A 5 30.99 -16.65 10.32
CA LEU A 5 31.20 -16.76 8.88
C LEU A 5 29.91 -17.23 8.19
N GLN A 6 29.26 -18.26 8.75
CA GLN A 6 28.00 -18.78 8.22
C GLN A 6 26.86 -17.77 8.30
N HIS A 7 26.78 -16.98 9.38
CA HIS A 7 25.82 -15.88 9.48
C HIS A 7 26.05 -14.85 8.36
N ARG A 8 27.31 -14.46 8.13
CA ARG A 8 27.65 -13.53 7.05
C ARG A 8 27.26 -14.09 5.68
N GLU A 9 27.56 -15.36 5.43
CA GLU A 9 27.16 -16.04 4.19
C GLU A 9 25.63 -16.09 4.05
N ALA A 10 24.90 -16.38 5.12
CA ALA A 10 23.44 -16.36 5.12
C ALA A 10 22.89 -14.98 4.76
N MET A 11 23.47 -13.90 5.32
CA MET A 11 23.09 -12.53 4.99
C MET A 11 23.42 -12.17 3.54
N ASP A 12 24.57 -12.61 3.01
CA ASP A 12 24.93 -12.42 1.59
C ASP A 12 23.94 -13.13 0.66
N TYR A 13 23.51 -14.36 0.99
CA TYR A 13 22.46 -15.06 0.24
C TYR A 13 21.10 -14.36 0.36
N SER A 14 20.73 -13.87 1.54
CA SER A 14 19.50 -13.10 1.74
C SER A 14 19.51 -11.81 0.90
N PHE A 15 20.65 -11.14 0.79
CA PHE A 15 20.80 -9.94 -0.04
C PHE A 15 20.63 -10.27 -1.52
N LYS A 16 21.28 -11.33 -2.01
CA LYS A 16 21.12 -11.82 -3.40
C LYS A 16 19.68 -12.26 -3.68
N ALA A 17 19.03 -12.93 -2.73
CA ALA A 17 17.63 -13.34 -2.84
C ALA A 17 16.72 -12.12 -3.05
N LYS A 18 16.96 -11.05 -2.29
CA LYS A 18 16.26 -9.77 -2.46
C LYS A 18 16.55 -9.13 -3.81
N GLN A 19 17.79 -9.14 -4.27
CA GLN A 19 18.13 -8.62 -5.60
C GLN A 19 17.39 -9.38 -6.71
N ALA A 20 17.40 -10.72 -6.66
CA ALA A 20 16.67 -11.55 -7.61
C ALA A 20 15.15 -11.28 -7.56
N LEU A 21 14.59 -11.07 -6.37
CA LEU A 21 13.18 -10.68 -6.19
C LEU A 21 12.89 -9.34 -6.88
N ASP A 22 13.77 -8.36 -6.69
CA ASP A 22 13.66 -7.02 -7.25
C ASP A 22 13.82 -7.02 -8.78
N GLU A 23 14.56 -7.98 -9.33
CA GLU A 23 14.71 -8.25 -10.76
C GLU A 23 13.55 -9.11 -11.33
N GLY A 24 12.61 -9.56 -10.49
CA GLY A 24 11.47 -10.39 -10.87
C GLY A 24 11.78 -11.87 -11.08
N ASP A 25 12.98 -12.32 -10.71
CA ASP A 25 13.37 -13.74 -10.71
C ASP A 25 12.97 -14.40 -9.39
N PHE A 26 11.68 -14.71 -9.31
CA PHE A 26 11.05 -15.27 -8.13
C PHE A 26 11.55 -16.68 -7.77
N GLU A 27 11.90 -17.48 -8.77
CA GLU A 27 12.40 -18.84 -8.55
C GLU A 27 13.81 -18.82 -7.99
N ALA A 28 14.70 -18.02 -8.58
CA ALA A 28 16.04 -17.81 -8.03
C ALA A 28 15.99 -17.19 -6.63
N SER A 29 15.11 -16.20 -6.43
CA SER A 29 14.92 -15.57 -5.11
C SER A 29 14.56 -16.59 -4.04
N LEU A 30 13.58 -17.46 -4.31
CA LEU A 30 13.12 -18.46 -3.36
C LEU A 30 14.24 -19.46 -3.00
N GLU A 31 15.01 -19.94 -3.97
CA GLU A 31 16.12 -20.87 -3.72
C GLU A 31 17.27 -20.22 -2.94
N LEU A 32 17.57 -18.95 -3.21
CA LEU A 32 18.54 -18.17 -2.44
C LEU A 32 18.05 -17.96 -0.99
N TYR A 33 16.77 -17.68 -0.78
CA TYR A 33 16.19 -17.59 0.57
C TYR A 33 16.23 -18.91 1.32
N LYS A 34 15.96 -20.05 0.68
CA LYS A 34 16.12 -21.38 1.29
C LYS A 34 17.55 -21.63 1.73
N THR A 35 18.51 -21.24 0.90
CA THR A 35 19.95 -21.36 1.21
C THR A 35 20.31 -20.49 2.42
N ALA A 36 19.89 -19.23 2.44
CA ALA A 36 20.08 -18.32 3.57
C ALA A 36 19.43 -18.86 4.85
N ALA A 37 18.18 -19.31 4.76
CA ALA A 37 17.43 -19.86 5.89
C ALA A 37 18.10 -21.09 6.48
N LYS A 38 18.61 -21.99 5.65
CA LYS A 38 19.35 -23.18 6.12
C LYS A 38 20.59 -22.79 6.93
N LEU A 39 21.44 -21.92 6.38
CA LEU A 39 22.66 -21.47 7.04
C LEU A 39 22.35 -20.74 8.35
N GLU A 40 21.39 -19.83 8.34
CA GLU A 40 21.01 -19.08 9.54
C GLU A 40 20.36 -19.99 10.59
N SER A 41 19.60 -21.01 10.18
CA SER A 41 19.02 -22.00 11.09
C SER A 41 20.10 -22.80 11.82
N GLU A 42 21.13 -23.25 11.11
CA GLU A 42 22.28 -23.94 11.72
C GLU A 42 22.97 -23.03 12.74
N VAL A 43 23.14 -21.75 12.40
CA VAL A 43 23.74 -20.75 13.29
C VAL A 43 22.85 -20.55 14.51
N ALA A 44 21.56 -20.28 14.35
CA ALA A 44 20.65 -20.07 15.46
C ALA A 44 20.57 -21.29 16.39
N ASP A 45 20.46 -22.50 15.83
CA ASP A 45 20.46 -23.75 16.60
C ASP A 45 21.74 -23.91 17.44
N PHE A 46 22.90 -23.51 16.91
CA PHE A 46 24.14 -23.51 17.67
C PHE A 46 24.10 -22.56 18.87
N TYR A 47 23.33 -21.49 18.85
CA TYR A 47 23.24 -20.54 19.99
C TYR A 47 22.11 -20.85 20.97
N PHE A 48 21.21 -21.81 20.71
CA PHE A 48 20.04 -22.07 21.56
C PHE A 48 20.40 -22.30 23.04
N ASP A 49 21.41 -23.11 23.28
CA ASP A 49 21.87 -23.52 24.61
C ASP A 49 22.87 -22.53 25.24
N LYS A 50 23.02 -21.32 24.68
CA LYS A 50 24.01 -20.31 25.10
C LYS A 50 23.37 -18.99 25.56
N PRO A 51 22.58 -19.01 26.65
CA PRO A 51 21.90 -17.80 27.17
C PRO A 51 22.88 -16.72 27.65
N GLU A 52 24.14 -17.04 27.89
CA GLU A 52 25.19 -16.10 28.25
C GLU A 52 25.64 -15.20 27.08
N LEU A 53 25.28 -15.56 25.84
CA LEU A 53 25.65 -14.83 24.61
C LEU A 53 24.54 -13.90 24.11
N GLU A 54 23.67 -13.44 25.00
CA GLU A 54 22.72 -12.37 24.67
C GLU A 54 23.46 -11.03 24.46
N PRO A 55 22.99 -10.17 23.53
CA PRO A 55 21.77 -10.30 22.71
C PRO A 55 21.96 -11.09 21.41
N THR A 56 23.18 -11.59 21.14
CA THR A 56 23.51 -12.26 19.87
C THR A 56 22.62 -13.48 19.63
N ARG A 57 22.32 -14.26 20.67
CA ARG A 57 21.39 -15.40 20.59
C ARG A 57 20.01 -14.96 20.11
N SER A 58 19.39 -13.99 20.77
CA SER A 58 18.05 -13.51 20.41
C SER A 58 17.99 -12.92 18.99
N ILE A 59 19.01 -12.17 18.59
CA ILE A 59 19.11 -11.59 17.24
C ILE A 59 19.19 -12.70 16.17
N LEU A 60 19.99 -13.74 16.38
CA LEU A 60 20.14 -14.85 15.44
C LEU A 60 18.88 -15.71 15.36
N VAL A 61 18.23 -15.97 16.48
CA VAL A 61 16.93 -16.68 16.52
C VAL A 61 15.89 -15.93 15.71
N ARG A 62 15.79 -14.60 15.91
CA ARG A 62 14.89 -13.74 15.16
C ARG A 62 15.20 -13.76 13.67
N SER A 63 16.49 -13.61 13.31
CA SER A 63 16.95 -13.66 11.93
C SER A 63 16.58 -14.99 11.24
N ALA A 64 16.82 -16.13 11.91
CA ALA A 64 16.45 -17.44 11.42
C ALA A 64 14.92 -17.58 11.24
N ALA A 65 14.12 -17.08 12.19
CA ALA A 65 12.66 -17.09 12.07
C ALA A 65 12.18 -16.39 10.79
N PHE A 66 12.65 -15.17 10.52
CA PHE A 66 12.25 -14.41 9.34
C PHE A 66 12.79 -15.00 8.04
N LEU A 67 14.02 -15.51 8.00
CA LEU A 67 14.55 -16.15 6.80
C LEU A 67 13.77 -17.43 6.46
N ASN A 68 13.38 -18.23 7.45
CA ASN A 68 12.53 -19.39 7.22
C ASN A 68 11.13 -18.99 6.73
N LEU A 69 10.54 -17.90 7.26
CA LEU A 69 9.28 -17.37 6.72
C LEU A 69 9.42 -16.95 5.24
N LYS A 70 10.51 -16.26 4.88
CA LYS A 70 10.79 -15.85 3.50
C LYS A 70 11.03 -17.05 2.59
N ALA A 71 11.70 -18.10 3.07
CA ALA A 71 11.95 -19.34 2.34
C ALA A 71 10.71 -20.24 2.21
N GLY A 72 9.66 -19.96 2.99
CA GLY A 72 8.48 -20.80 3.07
C GLY A 72 8.64 -22.07 3.93
N GLU A 73 9.65 -22.09 4.79
CA GLU A 73 9.92 -23.20 5.70
C GLU A 73 9.14 -23.01 7.01
N ILE A 74 7.80 -23.18 6.94
CA ILE A 74 6.86 -22.81 8.01
C ILE A 74 7.18 -23.50 9.34
N GLU A 75 7.49 -24.80 9.31
CA GLU A 75 7.76 -25.57 10.53
C GLU A 75 9.03 -25.07 11.24
N GLN A 76 10.06 -24.76 10.46
CA GLN A 76 11.32 -24.22 10.99
C GLN A 76 11.14 -22.80 11.51
N ALA A 77 10.39 -21.95 10.79
CA ALA A 77 10.00 -20.64 11.30
C ALA A 77 9.27 -20.76 12.65
N GLN A 78 8.32 -21.69 12.77
CA GLN A 78 7.56 -21.93 14.02
C GLN A 78 8.49 -22.26 15.19
N LYS A 79 9.47 -23.14 14.96
CA LYS A 79 10.47 -23.53 15.95
C LYS A 79 11.23 -22.30 16.47
N PHE A 80 11.80 -21.48 15.59
CA PHE A 80 12.58 -20.31 16.00
C PHE A 80 11.73 -19.23 16.67
N ILE A 81 10.51 -18.99 16.16
CA ILE A 81 9.57 -18.01 16.73
C ILE A 81 9.23 -18.38 18.17
N PHE A 82 8.78 -19.61 18.41
CA PHE A 82 8.40 -20.05 19.75
C PHE A 82 9.59 -20.12 20.71
N PHE A 83 10.76 -20.56 20.21
CA PHE A 83 11.98 -20.53 21.01
C PHE A 83 12.31 -19.10 21.45
N GLY A 84 12.33 -18.14 20.53
CA GLY A 84 12.68 -16.76 20.82
C GLY A 84 11.67 -16.07 21.74
N LEU A 85 10.37 -16.26 21.53
CA LEU A 85 9.33 -15.70 22.42
C LEU A 85 9.44 -16.22 23.86
N THR A 86 9.80 -17.48 24.02
CA THR A 86 9.93 -18.12 25.34
C THR A 86 11.23 -17.73 26.05
N ASN A 87 12.32 -17.52 25.30
CA ASN A 87 13.67 -17.42 25.87
C ASN A 87 14.32 -16.04 25.77
N SER A 88 13.84 -15.14 24.90
CA SER A 88 14.36 -13.78 24.78
C SER A 88 13.93 -12.92 25.96
N LYS A 89 14.86 -12.13 26.48
CA LYS A 89 14.56 -11.03 27.43
C LYS A 89 14.50 -9.67 26.74
N ASP A 90 14.86 -9.62 25.47
CA ASP A 90 14.81 -8.41 24.66
C ASP A 90 13.39 -8.22 24.14
N GLU A 91 12.75 -7.12 24.58
CA GLU A 91 11.37 -6.80 24.23
C GLU A 91 11.21 -6.38 22.76
N GLU A 92 12.22 -5.75 22.15
CA GLU A 92 12.17 -5.39 20.74
C GLU A 92 12.20 -6.66 19.87
N VAL A 93 13.09 -7.61 20.21
CA VAL A 93 13.13 -8.90 19.53
C VAL A 93 11.82 -9.67 19.73
N LYS A 94 11.20 -9.60 20.91
CA LYS A 94 9.90 -10.24 21.16
C LYS A 94 8.79 -9.63 20.30
N GLU A 95 8.70 -8.30 20.22
CA GLU A 95 7.73 -7.62 19.37
C GLU A 95 7.84 -8.09 17.91
N GLN A 96 9.07 -8.15 17.40
CA GLN A 96 9.37 -8.64 16.05
C GLN A 96 8.99 -10.12 15.86
N LEU A 97 9.20 -10.95 16.88
CA LEU A 97 8.80 -12.36 16.84
C LEU A 97 7.28 -12.55 16.96
N TYR A 98 6.55 -11.65 17.63
CA TYR A 98 5.09 -11.64 17.59
C TYR A 98 4.57 -11.29 16.20
N ASP A 99 5.19 -10.32 15.51
CA ASP A 99 4.86 -10.03 14.11
C ASP A 99 5.17 -11.25 13.21
N ALA A 100 6.28 -11.95 13.44
CA ALA A 100 6.60 -13.19 12.74
C ALA A 100 5.57 -14.31 13.02
N LEU A 101 5.11 -14.44 14.26
CA LEU A 101 4.08 -15.41 14.65
C LEU A 101 2.75 -15.14 13.95
N GLU A 102 2.36 -13.87 13.86
CA GLU A 102 1.16 -13.42 13.15
C GLU A 102 1.17 -13.87 11.68
N ILE A 103 2.31 -13.67 11.01
CA ILE A 103 2.54 -14.15 9.64
C ILE A 103 2.46 -15.69 9.58
N LEU A 104 3.08 -16.39 10.54
CA LEU A 104 3.07 -17.85 10.56
C LEU A 104 1.66 -18.43 10.70
N VAL A 105 0.83 -17.84 11.57
CA VAL A 105 -0.55 -18.28 11.79
C VAL A 105 -1.39 -18.10 10.53
N SER A 106 -1.19 -17.01 9.78
CA SER A 106 -1.88 -16.82 8.49
C SER A 106 -1.45 -17.83 7.43
N LEU A 107 -0.24 -18.40 7.54
CA LEU A 107 0.32 -19.38 6.62
C LEU A 107 -0.14 -20.82 6.90
N LYS A 108 -0.36 -21.17 8.17
CA LYS A 108 -0.61 -22.56 8.60
C LYS A 108 -1.96 -23.14 8.13
N ASN A 109 -2.92 -22.31 7.74
CA ASN A 109 -4.29 -22.71 7.39
C ASN A 109 -4.50 -23.03 5.89
N ILE A 110 -3.45 -23.27 5.11
CA ILE A 110 -3.53 -23.49 3.65
C ILE A 110 -3.64 -25.00 3.33
N ASN A 111 -4.60 -25.38 2.48
CA ASN A 111 -5.03 -26.76 2.22
C ASN A 111 -3.96 -27.63 1.53
N PRO A 112 -3.77 -28.91 1.94
CA PRO A 112 -2.73 -29.80 1.42
C PRO A 112 -2.77 -30.14 -0.10
N PHE A 113 -3.88 -29.99 -0.83
CA PHE A 113 -3.95 -30.53 -2.20
C PHE A 113 -3.55 -29.55 -3.33
N GLY A 114 -3.41 -28.25 -3.05
CA GLY A 114 -2.88 -27.22 -3.98
C GLY A 114 -1.43 -26.80 -3.73
N GLN A 115 -0.77 -27.51 -2.81
CA GLN A 115 0.34 -27.08 -1.95
C GLN A 115 1.60 -26.52 -2.59
N LYS A 116 1.94 -26.80 -3.85
CA LYS A 116 3.22 -26.31 -4.40
C LYS A 116 3.03 -25.03 -5.19
N LYS A 117 2.06 -25.01 -6.11
CA LYS A 117 1.83 -23.86 -6.99
C LYS A 117 1.13 -22.71 -6.28
N GLU A 118 0.12 -23.01 -5.46
CA GLU A 118 -0.59 -22.00 -4.66
C GLU A 118 0.32 -21.42 -3.58
N TYR A 119 1.14 -22.27 -2.97
CA TYR A 119 2.14 -21.85 -2.00
C TYR A 119 3.23 -21.01 -2.64
N THR A 120 3.82 -21.41 -3.77
CA THR A 120 4.78 -20.59 -4.51
C THR A 120 4.16 -19.25 -4.91
N TYR A 121 2.92 -19.25 -5.43
CA TYR A 121 2.21 -18.02 -5.80
C TYR A 121 1.99 -17.07 -4.61
N LEU A 122 1.44 -17.58 -3.50
CA LEU A 122 1.16 -16.79 -2.30
C LEU A 122 2.45 -16.35 -1.59
N SER A 123 3.48 -17.18 -1.58
CA SER A 123 4.79 -16.83 -1.02
C SER A 123 5.44 -15.70 -1.81
N ILE A 124 5.39 -15.76 -3.15
CA ILE A 124 5.87 -14.67 -4.01
C ILE A 124 5.06 -13.40 -3.78
N LEU A 125 3.73 -13.49 -3.73
CA LEU A 125 2.87 -12.34 -3.43
C LEU A 125 3.21 -11.70 -2.09
N ARG A 126 3.47 -12.50 -1.05
CA ARG A 126 3.85 -12.01 0.28
C ARG A 126 5.23 -11.37 0.28
N GLN A 127 6.20 -11.98 -0.40
CA GLN A 127 7.55 -11.41 -0.56
C GLN A 127 7.51 -10.04 -1.26
N ASN A 128 6.61 -9.86 -2.24
CA ASN A 128 6.39 -8.60 -2.93
C ASN A 128 5.36 -7.67 -2.25
N SER A 129 4.83 -8.05 -1.10
CA SER A 129 3.80 -7.26 -0.44
C SER A 129 4.37 -6.13 0.39
N THR A 130 3.66 -5.01 0.42
CA THR A 130 3.90 -3.92 1.36
C THR A 130 2.99 -4.10 2.57
N HIS A 131 3.58 -4.09 3.76
CA HIS A 131 2.91 -4.32 5.03
C HIS A 131 2.45 -3.00 5.64
N TYR A 132 1.14 -2.80 5.74
CA TYR A 132 0.52 -1.61 6.31
C TYR A 132 -0.20 -1.93 7.61
N THR A 133 -0.31 -0.92 8.46
CA THR A 133 -1.15 -0.92 9.66
C THR A 133 -1.99 0.34 9.68
N ILE A 134 -3.29 0.20 9.93
CA ILE A 134 -4.17 1.32 10.20
C ILE A 134 -4.49 1.32 11.69
N GLU A 135 -4.29 2.47 12.34
CA GLU A 135 -4.61 2.66 13.76
C GLU A 135 -5.50 3.89 13.93
N PRO A 136 -6.54 3.83 14.78
CA PRO A 136 -7.42 4.97 14.97
C PRO A 136 -6.67 6.12 15.67
N THR A 137 -6.88 7.36 15.20
CA THR A 137 -6.29 8.56 15.83
C THR A 137 -7.05 8.96 17.09
N LYS A 138 -8.29 8.50 17.23
CA LYS A 138 -9.15 8.69 18.41
C LYS A 138 -9.59 7.33 18.93
N LEU A 139 -9.45 7.12 20.24
CA LEU A 139 -9.75 5.84 20.89
C LEU A 139 -11.22 5.75 21.33
N ASP A 140 -12.15 6.26 20.52
CA ASP A 140 -13.59 6.27 20.83
C ASP A 140 -14.15 4.85 21.00
N PHE A 141 -13.56 3.89 20.27
CA PHE A 141 -13.82 2.45 20.39
C PHE A 141 -12.53 1.68 20.73
N GLY A 142 -11.67 2.27 21.56
CA GLY A 142 -10.33 1.74 21.82
C GLY A 142 -9.46 1.70 20.56
N HIS A 143 -8.63 0.67 20.40
CA HIS A 143 -7.76 0.48 19.23
C HIS A 143 -8.48 -0.14 18.02
N SER A 144 -9.81 -0.30 18.07
CA SER A 144 -10.59 -0.88 16.98
C SER A 144 -10.62 0.03 15.76
N VAL A 145 -10.41 -0.56 14.59
CA VAL A 145 -10.52 0.12 13.29
C VAL A 145 -11.93 -0.09 12.76
N THR A 146 -12.62 0.99 12.39
CA THR A 146 -13.98 0.88 11.85
C THR A 146 -13.97 0.50 10.37
N LEU A 147 -15.06 -0.11 9.89
CA LEU A 147 -15.23 -0.40 8.47
C LEU A 147 -15.19 0.87 7.61
N GLU A 148 -15.59 2.02 8.16
CA GLU A 148 -15.49 3.31 7.47
C GLU A 148 -14.04 3.74 7.26
N MET A 149 -13.16 3.52 8.24
CA MET A 149 -11.72 3.78 8.10
C MET A 149 -11.09 2.86 7.05
N ILE A 150 -11.45 1.58 7.07
CA ILE A 150 -10.97 0.60 6.08
C ILE A 150 -11.41 1.01 4.68
N LYS A 151 -12.69 1.36 4.51
CA LYS A 151 -13.26 1.81 3.23
C LYS A 151 -12.60 3.11 2.74
N ASP A 152 -12.45 4.11 3.61
CA ASP A 152 -11.83 5.38 3.23
C ASP A 152 -10.37 5.17 2.80
N PHE A 153 -9.62 4.34 3.53
CA PHE A 153 -8.28 3.96 3.12
C PHE A 153 -8.29 3.23 1.78
N SER A 154 -9.06 2.15 1.64
CA SER A 154 -9.03 1.30 0.45
C SER A 154 -9.45 2.07 -0.80
N ASP A 155 -10.50 2.90 -0.72
CA ASP A 155 -11.03 3.64 -1.85
C ASP A 155 -10.03 4.68 -2.36
N ASN A 156 -9.40 5.44 -1.46
CA ASN A 156 -8.46 6.48 -1.85
C ASN A 156 -7.08 5.89 -2.21
N TYR A 157 -6.62 4.86 -1.50
CA TYR A 157 -5.39 4.15 -1.86
C TYR A 157 -5.50 3.59 -3.28
N LEU A 158 -6.59 2.88 -3.59
CA LEU A 158 -6.81 2.29 -4.91
C LEU A 158 -6.89 3.35 -6.01
N LYS A 159 -7.56 4.48 -5.77
CA LYS A 159 -7.61 5.60 -6.73
C LYS A 159 -6.21 6.16 -7.03
N SER A 160 -5.43 6.41 -5.98
CA SER A 160 -4.07 6.94 -6.11
C SER A 160 -3.16 5.96 -6.86
N LEU A 161 -3.18 4.68 -6.48
CA LEU A 161 -2.40 3.62 -7.10
C LEU A 161 -2.76 3.44 -8.58
N LYS A 162 -4.06 3.42 -8.93
CA LYS A 162 -4.50 3.27 -10.32
C LYS A 162 -4.10 4.47 -11.18
N ALA A 163 -4.21 5.69 -10.66
CA ALA A 163 -3.75 6.89 -11.36
C ALA A 163 -2.23 6.81 -11.63
N TYR A 164 -1.45 6.43 -10.62
CA TYR A 164 -0.01 6.24 -10.76
C TYR A 164 0.36 5.15 -11.79
N ALA A 165 -0.33 4.01 -11.71
CA ALA A 165 -0.14 2.93 -12.66
C ALA A 165 -0.48 3.34 -14.10
N LEU A 166 -1.58 4.09 -14.29
CA LEU A 166 -1.96 4.63 -15.58
C LEU A 166 -0.87 5.53 -16.14
N THR A 167 -0.23 6.38 -15.34
CA THR A 167 0.91 7.19 -15.78
C THR A 167 2.09 6.31 -16.22
N LYS A 168 2.48 5.30 -15.44
CA LYS A 168 3.60 4.43 -15.80
C LYS A 168 3.29 3.61 -17.06
N VAL A 169 2.07 3.08 -17.21
CA VAL A 169 1.63 2.40 -18.45
C VAL A 169 1.61 3.36 -19.63
N LYS A 170 1.07 4.57 -19.51
CA LYS A 170 1.11 5.58 -20.58
C LYS A 170 2.53 5.84 -21.05
N ARG A 171 3.53 5.84 -20.16
CA ARG A 171 4.94 6.02 -20.54
C ARG A 171 5.52 4.81 -21.27
N LEU A 172 5.12 3.59 -20.92
CA LEU A 172 5.51 2.37 -21.62
C LEU A 172 4.83 2.26 -23.00
N VAL A 173 3.53 2.60 -23.05
CA VAL A 173 2.68 2.45 -24.24
C VAL A 173 2.74 3.66 -25.18
N LYS A 174 3.34 4.80 -24.80
CA LYS A 174 3.60 5.94 -25.71
C LYS A 174 4.40 5.57 -26.99
N PHE A 175 4.85 4.32 -27.13
CA PHE A 175 5.38 3.72 -28.36
C PHE A 175 4.33 3.02 -29.27
N ARG A 176 3.06 2.97 -28.88
CA ARG A 176 1.96 2.38 -29.66
C ARG A 176 0.70 3.25 -29.53
N ASP A 177 0.16 3.58 -30.69
CA ASP A 177 -0.89 4.57 -30.90
C ASP A 177 -2.25 3.98 -30.46
N ASP A 178 -2.64 4.14 -29.19
CA ASP A 178 -3.92 3.59 -28.67
C ASP A 178 -4.71 4.55 -27.78
N SER A 179 -6.04 4.37 -27.77
CA SER A 179 -7.01 5.25 -27.13
C SER A 179 -6.98 5.19 -25.59
N ILE A 180 -7.06 6.36 -24.93
CA ILE A 180 -7.02 6.49 -23.46
C ILE A 180 -8.07 5.62 -22.75
N SER A 181 -9.23 5.38 -23.37
CA SER A 181 -10.33 4.60 -22.76
C SER A 181 -10.05 3.09 -22.70
N GLU A 182 -9.29 2.56 -23.66
CA GLU A 182 -8.89 1.15 -23.69
C GLU A 182 -7.78 0.90 -22.68
N LEU A 183 -6.81 1.81 -22.60
CA LEU A 183 -5.77 1.79 -21.57
C LEU A 183 -6.34 1.77 -20.15
N GLN A 184 -7.41 2.52 -19.89
CA GLN A 184 -8.01 2.56 -18.56
C GLN A 184 -8.70 1.25 -18.17
N LYS A 185 -9.36 0.58 -19.13
CA LYS A 185 -9.93 -0.77 -18.91
C LYS A 185 -8.84 -1.82 -18.70
N GLU A 186 -7.72 -1.66 -19.39
CA GLU A 186 -6.56 -2.54 -19.23
C GLU A 186 -5.92 -2.37 -17.86
N ILE A 187 -5.76 -1.13 -17.38
CA ILE A 187 -5.30 -0.82 -16.02
C ILE A 187 -6.19 -1.47 -14.97
N ASP A 188 -7.51 -1.41 -15.10
CA ASP A 188 -8.41 -2.07 -14.14
C ASP A 188 -8.25 -3.61 -14.12
N ARG A 189 -7.81 -4.21 -15.23
CA ARG A 189 -7.50 -5.65 -15.30
C ARG A 189 -6.12 -5.98 -14.73
N ILE A 190 -5.13 -5.15 -14.99
CA ILE A 190 -3.72 -5.35 -14.61
C ILE A 190 -3.49 -5.00 -13.13
N ILE A 191 -4.13 -3.93 -12.66
CA ILE A 191 -3.96 -3.36 -11.32
C ILE A 191 -5.14 -3.77 -10.44
N ASN A 192 -4.96 -4.92 -9.80
CA ASN A 192 -5.88 -5.46 -8.82
C ASN A 192 -5.10 -5.83 -7.56
N PRO A 193 -4.78 -4.84 -6.71
CA PRO A 193 -4.09 -5.11 -5.45
C PRO A 193 -4.92 -6.06 -4.59
N VAL A 194 -4.28 -7.11 -4.09
CA VAL A 194 -4.87 -8.11 -3.21
C VAL A 194 -4.32 -7.97 -1.79
N ILE A 195 -5.18 -8.20 -0.81
CA ILE A 195 -4.76 -8.35 0.58
C ILE A 195 -4.17 -9.76 0.71
N THR A 196 -2.87 -9.86 0.96
CA THR A 196 -2.16 -11.16 1.03
C THR A 196 -2.17 -11.77 2.42
N ASN A 197 -2.34 -10.93 3.45
CA ASN A 197 -2.46 -11.30 4.87
C ASN A 197 -3.26 -10.24 5.61
N SER A 198 -3.95 -10.65 6.67
CA SER A 198 -4.60 -9.78 7.67
C SER A 198 -4.52 -10.44 9.04
N SER A 199 -4.49 -9.66 10.12
CA SER A 199 -4.34 -10.21 11.47
C SER A 199 -5.37 -9.76 12.48
N TYR A 200 -5.34 -10.43 13.64
CA TYR A 200 -6.24 -10.21 14.76
C TYR A 200 -5.82 -8.97 15.56
N GLY A 201 -6.73 -8.01 15.77
CA GLY A 201 -6.49 -6.80 16.56
C GLY A 201 -6.58 -5.50 15.75
N SER A 202 -5.53 -4.67 15.80
CA SER A 202 -5.37 -3.52 14.88
C SER A 202 -5.44 -4.00 13.42
N PHE A 203 -6.01 -3.22 12.50
CA PHE A 203 -6.12 -3.63 11.09
C PHE A 203 -4.73 -3.57 10.42
N ARG A 204 -3.96 -4.65 10.55
CA ARG A 204 -2.70 -4.89 9.84
C ARG A 204 -2.98 -5.76 8.63
N PHE A 205 -2.39 -5.39 7.51
CA PHE A 205 -2.61 -6.09 6.26
C PHE A 205 -1.45 -5.87 5.31
N SER A 206 -1.30 -6.81 4.40
CA SER A 206 -0.27 -6.76 3.36
C SER A 206 -0.93 -6.57 2.00
N ILE A 207 -0.43 -5.63 1.20
CA ILE A 207 -0.91 -5.42 -0.18
C ILE A 207 0.18 -5.83 -1.16
N ALA A 208 -0.17 -6.67 -2.12
CA ALA A 208 0.62 -6.89 -3.34
C ALA A 208 -0.29 -6.80 -4.56
N ASN A 209 0.28 -6.57 -5.74
CA ASN A 209 -0.49 -6.72 -6.98
C ASN A 209 -0.33 -8.15 -7.51
N ASP A 210 -1.35 -8.67 -8.18
CA ASP A 210 -1.26 -9.95 -8.88
C ASP A 210 -0.10 -9.92 -9.89
N TRP A 211 0.74 -10.95 -9.92
CA TRP A 211 1.90 -11.04 -10.83
C TRP A 211 1.69 -12.07 -11.94
N MET A 212 0.60 -12.84 -11.91
CA MET A 212 0.36 -13.88 -12.93
C MET A 212 0.25 -13.26 -14.32
N LYS A 213 1.10 -13.72 -15.24
CA LYS A 213 1.02 -13.37 -16.66
C LYS A 213 -0.32 -13.86 -17.23
N ARG A 214 -1.06 -12.96 -17.87
CA ARG A 214 -2.24 -13.28 -18.68
C ARG A 214 -1.85 -13.26 -20.16
N ASN A 215 -2.65 -13.90 -21.02
CA ASN A 215 -2.35 -14.14 -22.44
C ASN A 215 -1.70 -12.93 -23.14
N ASP A 216 -0.66 -13.19 -23.93
CA ASP A 216 0.05 -12.22 -24.77
C ASP A 216 0.61 -10.95 -24.08
N GLU A 217 0.62 -10.89 -22.74
CA GLU A 217 1.22 -9.75 -22.01
C GLU A 217 2.75 -9.67 -22.25
N GLU A 218 3.22 -8.47 -22.60
CA GLU A 218 4.65 -8.16 -22.77
C GLU A 218 5.41 -8.24 -21.43
N LYS A 219 6.71 -8.52 -21.48
CA LYS A 219 7.53 -8.72 -20.28
C LYS A 219 7.57 -7.46 -19.41
N GLU A 220 7.60 -6.29 -20.03
CA GLU A 220 7.60 -4.97 -19.41
C GLU A 220 6.31 -4.73 -18.62
N ILE A 221 5.15 -5.14 -19.17
CA ILE A 221 3.85 -5.03 -18.51
C ILE A 221 3.75 -5.98 -17.33
N VAL A 222 4.20 -7.24 -17.47
CA VAL A 222 4.24 -8.20 -16.36
C VAL A 222 5.18 -7.71 -15.25
N ASN A 223 6.32 -7.12 -15.60
CA ASN A 223 7.26 -6.56 -14.64
C ASN A 223 6.65 -5.35 -13.90
N LEU A 224 6.04 -4.41 -14.63
CA LEU A 224 5.34 -3.29 -14.02
C LEU A 224 4.24 -3.79 -13.08
N LYS A 225 3.41 -4.72 -13.55
CA LYS A 225 2.31 -5.31 -12.80
C LYS A 225 2.78 -5.91 -11.48
N SER A 226 3.89 -6.66 -11.51
CA SER A 226 4.44 -7.33 -10.33
C SER A 226 4.99 -6.34 -9.29
N ASN A 227 5.51 -5.19 -9.74
CA ASN A 227 6.22 -4.24 -8.91
C ASN A 227 5.46 -2.94 -8.61
N ILE A 228 4.29 -2.72 -9.22
CA ILE A 228 3.59 -1.42 -9.17
C ILE A 228 3.26 -0.97 -7.75
N VAL A 229 2.88 -1.88 -6.85
CA VAL A 229 2.58 -1.55 -5.44
C VAL A 229 3.85 -1.13 -4.71
N LYS A 230 4.97 -1.82 -4.93
CA LYS A 230 6.28 -1.48 -4.35
C LYS A 230 6.78 -0.14 -4.91
N ASN A 231 6.68 0.09 -6.21
CA ASN A 231 7.08 1.34 -6.85
C ASN A 231 6.22 2.51 -6.36
N PHE A 232 4.90 2.33 -6.31
CA PHE A 232 3.99 3.32 -5.74
C PHE A 232 4.31 3.61 -4.28
N HIS A 233 4.59 2.57 -3.49
CA HIS A 233 4.97 2.72 -2.09
C HIS A 233 6.18 3.63 -1.94
N ASN A 234 7.27 3.31 -2.67
CA ASN A 234 8.56 3.97 -2.58
C ASN A 234 8.56 5.40 -3.18
N GLU A 235 7.99 5.56 -4.38
CA GLU A 235 8.05 6.82 -5.12
C GLU A 235 6.99 7.83 -4.63
N ILE A 236 5.82 7.35 -4.22
CA ILE A 236 4.65 8.19 -3.95
C ILE A 236 4.19 8.12 -2.50
N PHE A 237 3.96 6.91 -1.98
CA PHE A 237 3.20 6.74 -0.73
C PHE A 237 3.96 7.20 0.51
N ILE A 238 5.24 6.81 0.63
CA ILE A 238 6.11 7.20 1.75
C ILE A 238 6.87 8.50 1.51
N ASN A 239 6.74 9.09 0.32
CA ASN A 239 7.42 10.34 -0.02
C ASN A 239 7.07 11.43 1.03
N PRO A 240 8.09 12.08 1.63
CA PRO A 240 7.88 13.09 2.67
C PRO A 240 7.25 14.38 2.12
N LEU A 241 7.33 14.61 0.80
CA LEU A 241 6.87 15.81 0.11
C LEU A 241 7.53 17.08 0.67
N GLY A 242 8.85 17.09 0.80
CA GLY A 242 9.60 18.32 1.04
C GLY A 242 9.62 19.20 -0.22
N GLU A 243 10.21 20.38 -0.12
CA GLU A 243 10.24 21.36 -1.22
C GLU A 243 10.98 20.79 -2.46
N GLN A 244 12.06 20.04 -2.23
CA GLN A 244 12.80 19.37 -3.29
C GLN A 244 11.97 18.27 -3.94
N GLU A 245 11.39 17.36 -3.15
CA GLU A 245 10.61 16.24 -3.68
C GLU A 245 9.36 16.71 -4.43
N ILE A 246 8.71 17.80 -3.98
CA ILE A 246 7.58 18.41 -4.72
C ILE A 246 8.03 18.94 -6.08
N THR A 247 9.24 19.50 -6.16
CA THR A 247 9.80 19.99 -7.42
C THR A 247 10.06 18.83 -8.38
N GLU A 248 10.71 17.77 -7.91
CA GLU A 248 10.97 16.55 -8.68
C GLU A 248 9.67 15.91 -9.19
N ILE A 249 8.63 15.84 -8.36
CA ILE A 249 7.30 15.34 -8.76
C ILE A 249 6.69 16.21 -9.87
N LYS A 250 6.84 17.54 -9.80
CA LYS A 250 6.31 18.45 -10.83
C LYS A 250 7.06 18.38 -12.15
N GLU A 251 8.32 17.98 -12.12
CA GLU A 251 9.11 17.72 -13.33
C GLU A 251 8.73 16.37 -13.96
N GLU A 252 8.46 15.36 -13.13
CA GLU A 252 8.13 14.02 -13.60
C GLU A 252 6.67 13.88 -14.10
N PHE A 253 5.70 14.51 -13.42
CA PHE A 253 4.26 14.30 -13.67
C PHE A 253 3.58 15.57 -14.19
N SER A 254 2.61 15.39 -15.10
CA SER A 254 1.74 16.50 -15.50
C SER A 254 0.79 16.91 -14.37
N GLU A 255 0.29 18.16 -14.42
CA GLU A 255 -0.64 18.67 -13.39
C GLU A 255 -1.89 17.81 -13.20
N GLU A 256 -2.40 17.21 -14.28
CA GLU A 256 -3.54 16.30 -14.23
C GLU A 256 -3.18 15.01 -13.48
N GLU A 257 -2.06 14.39 -13.82
CA GLU A 257 -1.55 13.18 -13.15
C GLU A 257 -1.28 13.45 -11.66
N ILE A 258 -0.66 14.59 -11.33
CA ILE A 258 -0.43 14.99 -9.94
C ILE A 258 -1.76 15.08 -9.19
N ASN A 259 -2.78 15.70 -9.78
CA ASN A 259 -4.08 15.82 -9.15
C ASN A 259 -4.77 14.46 -8.97
N GLU A 260 -4.68 13.56 -9.96
CA GLU A 260 -5.28 12.23 -9.88
C GLU A 260 -4.58 11.34 -8.83
N ILE A 261 -3.25 11.41 -8.75
CA ILE A 261 -2.43 10.63 -7.82
C ILE A 261 -2.54 11.19 -6.39
N PHE A 262 -2.29 12.49 -6.21
CA PHE A 262 -2.05 13.06 -4.88
C PHE A 262 -3.30 13.60 -4.19
N ARG A 263 -4.41 13.91 -4.88
CA ARG A 263 -5.67 14.28 -4.20
C ARG A 263 -6.22 13.17 -3.31
N PRO A 264 -6.37 11.91 -3.77
CA PRO A 264 -6.80 10.83 -2.89
C PRO A 264 -5.76 10.53 -1.81
N LEU A 265 -4.46 10.56 -2.14
CA LEU A 265 -3.38 10.37 -1.16
C LEU A 265 -3.43 11.41 -0.02
N ALA A 266 -3.68 12.67 -0.36
CA ALA A 266 -3.80 13.76 0.60
C ALA A 266 -5.02 13.63 1.51
N LYS A 267 -6.03 12.82 1.18
CA LYS A 267 -7.14 12.51 2.10
C LYS A 267 -6.70 11.53 3.18
N ILE A 268 -6.07 10.43 2.78
CA ILE A 268 -5.66 9.35 3.69
C ILE A 268 -4.45 9.71 4.54
N LYS A 269 -3.57 10.62 4.06
CA LYS A 269 -2.45 11.19 4.84
C LYS A 269 -2.79 12.53 5.48
N SER A 270 -4.07 12.95 5.56
CA SER A 270 -4.42 14.24 6.14
C SER A 270 -4.34 14.27 7.67
N ASN A 271 -4.19 15.45 8.27
CA ASN A 271 -4.36 15.61 9.72
C ASN A 271 -5.76 15.24 10.21
N ASN A 272 -6.76 15.34 9.34
CA ASN A 272 -8.16 15.08 9.65
C ASN A 272 -8.58 13.62 9.39
N SER A 273 -7.67 12.76 8.94
CA SER A 273 -7.97 11.33 8.84
C SER A 273 -8.28 10.78 10.23
N GLY A 274 -9.32 9.95 10.31
CA GLY A 274 -9.69 9.26 11.55
C GLY A 274 -8.68 8.19 11.99
N TYR A 275 -7.59 8.03 11.23
CA TYR A 275 -6.59 7.00 11.43
C TYR A 275 -5.18 7.44 10.99
N SER A 276 -4.17 6.81 11.58
CA SER A 276 -2.76 6.88 11.19
C SER A 276 -2.36 5.61 10.45
N ILE A 277 -1.36 5.74 9.59
CA ILE A 277 -0.86 4.64 8.76
C ILE A 277 0.57 4.33 9.21
N GLY A 278 0.80 3.09 9.61
CA GLY A 278 2.11 2.51 9.85
C GLY A 278 2.53 1.62 8.68
N VAL A 279 3.83 1.50 8.46
CA VAL A 279 4.46 0.59 7.50
C VAL A 279 5.46 -0.25 8.25
N TYR A 280 5.43 -1.55 8.02
CA TYR A 280 6.48 -2.43 8.50
C TYR A 280 7.61 -2.48 7.49
N ASP A 281 8.79 -2.08 7.96
CA ASP A 281 10.03 -2.17 7.23
C ASP A 281 10.53 -3.63 7.31
N THR A 282 10.59 -4.30 6.16
CA THR A 282 10.94 -5.72 6.04
C THR A 282 12.44 -6.02 6.23
N ASP A 283 13.28 -4.98 6.29
CA ASP A 283 14.72 -5.09 6.50
C ASP A 283 15.08 -4.90 7.98
N SER A 284 14.50 -3.87 8.61
CA SER A 284 14.70 -3.60 10.04
C SER A 284 13.71 -4.34 10.94
N PHE A 285 12.68 -4.96 10.36
CA PHE A 285 11.56 -5.57 11.09
C PHE A 285 10.92 -4.59 12.07
N SER A 286 10.81 -3.32 11.70
CA SER A 286 10.30 -2.28 12.58
C SER A 286 9.11 -1.55 11.94
N LYS A 287 8.15 -1.17 12.77
CA LYS A 287 7.01 -0.34 12.35
C LYS A 287 7.43 1.13 12.30
N LYS A 288 7.20 1.80 11.19
CA LYS A 288 7.43 3.24 10.98
C LYS A 288 6.11 3.92 10.61
N TYR A 289 5.80 5.05 11.22
CA TYR A 289 4.62 5.83 10.86
C TYR A 289 4.89 6.70 9.65
N ILE A 290 3.93 6.74 8.73
CA ILE A 290 4.02 7.58 7.55
C ILE A 290 3.72 9.03 7.94
N PRO A 291 4.55 10.00 7.53
CA PRO A 291 4.29 11.42 7.78
C PRO A 291 2.98 11.87 7.12
N LYS A 292 2.26 12.73 7.83
CA LYS A 292 1.03 13.35 7.32
C LYS A 292 1.36 14.44 6.30
N ILE A 293 0.49 14.62 5.30
CA ILE A 293 0.58 15.70 4.33
C ILE A 293 -0.06 16.96 4.94
N VAL A 294 0.75 17.98 5.20
CA VAL A 294 0.26 19.25 5.76
C VAL A 294 -0.32 20.16 4.69
N ASN A 295 -1.09 21.16 5.11
CA ASN A 295 -1.76 22.09 4.19
C ASN A 295 -0.80 22.86 3.26
N LYS A 296 0.43 23.17 3.72
CA LYS A 296 1.46 23.81 2.90
C LYS A 296 1.83 22.91 1.71
N GLN A 297 2.29 21.70 1.98
CA GLN A 297 2.64 20.69 0.97
C GLN A 297 1.47 20.41 0.01
N LYS A 298 0.25 20.30 0.55
CA LYS A 298 -0.95 20.09 -0.25
C LYS A 298 -1.19 21.22 -1.26
N LYS A 299 -1.03 22.48 -0.84
CA LYS A 299 -1.22 23.66 -1.71
C LYS A 299 -0.10 23.79 -2.74
N GLU A 300 1.12 23.47 -2.36
CA GLU A 300 2.28 23.51 -3.26
C GLU A 300 2.18 22.42 -4.33
N LEU A 301 1.74 21.22 -3.95
CA LEU A 301 1.67 20.07 -4.85
C LEU A 301 0.43 20.09 -5.75
N LEU A 302 -0.76 20.34 -5.19
CA LEU A 302 -2.02 20.21 -5.92
C LEU A 302 -2.38 21.51 -6.63
N THR A 303 -2.51 21.46 -7.95
CA THR A 303 -3.04 22.59 -8.71
C THR A 303 -4.57 22.59 -8.65
N THR A 304 -5.14 23.72 -8.26
CA THR A 304 -6.56 24.01 -8.47
C THR A 304 -6.72 24.48 -9.92
N LYS A 305 -7.54 23.78 -10.72
CA LYS A 305 -7.96 24.30 -12.02
C LYS A 305 -8.61 25.67 -11.78
N THR A 306 -7.95 26.75 -12.18
CA THR A 306 -8.56 28.06 -12.32
C THR A 306 -9.53 27.96 -13.49
N LEU A 307 -10.82 27.87 -13.18
CA LEU A 307 -11.89 27.93 -14.18
C LEU A 307 -11.73 29.24 -14.95
N SER A 308 -11.58 29.17 -16.27
CA SER A 308 -11.60 30.35 -17.14
C SER A 308 -13.02 30.92 -17.20
N GLN A 309 -13.18 32.18 -17.60
CA GLN A 309 -14.51 32.78 -17.81
C GLN A 309 -15.34 32.03 -18.87
N GLU A 310 -14.69 31.30 -19.77
CA GLU A 310 -15.34 30.45 -20.79
C GLU A 310 -15.89 29.16 -20.17
N ASP A 311 -15.19 28.55 -19.20
CA ASP A 311 -15.66 27.37 -18.45
C ASP A 311 -16.88 27.66 -17.55
N ILE A 312 -17.11 28.93 -17.21
CA ILE A 312 -18.29 29.39 -16.45
C ILE A 312 -19.58 29.24 -17.29
N GLY A 313 -19.47 29.21 -18.62
CA GLY A 313 -20.60 29.01 -19.53
C GLY A 313 -21.24 27.62 -19.41
N GLU A 314 -20.47 26.61 -19.01
CA GLU A 314 -20.93 25.21 -18.89
C GLU A 314 -21.39 24.82 -17.47
N LEU A 315 -21.38 25.73 -16.49
CA LEU A 315 -21.82 25.41 -15.12
C LEU A 315 -23.29 24.98 -15.10
N VAL A 316 -23.50 23.66 -14.97
CA VAL A 316 -24.82 23.05 -14.82
C VAL A 316 -25.20 23.01 -13.36
N THR A 317 -25.98 23.99 -12.92
CA THR A 317 -26.45 24.07 -11.53
C THR A 317 -27.43 22.92 -11.25
N THR A 318 -27.11 22.05 -10.29
CA THR A 318 -28.05 21.02 -9.82
C THR A 318 -28.92 21.62 -8.74
N ILE A 319 -30.19 21.89 -9.04
CA ILE A 319 -31.15 22.38 -8.05
C ILE A 319 -31.85 21.16 -7.43
N ALA A 320 -31.68 20.99 -6.13
CA ALA A 320 -32.45 20.01 -5.36
C ALA A 320 -33.62 20.72 -4.65
N HIS A 321 -34.83 20.57 -5.18
CA HIS A 321 -36.04 21.04 -4.48
C HIS A 321 -36.47 20.00 -3.45
N LYS A 322 -36.55 20.40 -2.18
CA LYS A 322 -37.19 19.64 -1.11
C LYS A 322 -38.52 20.32 -0.78
N ARG A 323 -39.66 19.71 -1.14
CA ARG A 323 -40.97 20.22 -0.68
C ARG A 323 -41.03 20.05 0.84
N VAL A 324 -41.39 21.13 1.54
CA VAL A 324 -41.39 21.18 3.02
C VAL A 324 -42.56 20.36 3.61
N SER A 325 -43.58 20.04 2.83
CA SER A 325 -44.68 19.17 3.26
C SER A 325 -44.52 17.74 2.71
N GLU A 326 -44.40 16.80 3.66
CA GLU A 326 -44.64 15.35 3.56
C GLU A 326 -43.71 14.52 2.65
N LYS A 327 -42.97 13.60 3.28
CA LYS A 327 -42.34 12.33 2.79
C LYS A 327 -42.27 12.05 1.27
N GLY A 328 -41.89 13.03 0.45
CA GLY A 328 -41.77 12.90 -1.01
C GLY A 328 -40.33 12.65 -1.46
N LYS A 329 -40.16 11.82 -2.50
CA LYS A 329 -38.87 11.59 -3.17
C LYS A 329 -38.25 12.91 -3.65
N VAL A 330 -36.98 13.13 -3.32
CA VAL A 330 -36.19 14.25 -3.83
C VAL A 330 -36.01 14.07 -5.34
N SER A 331 -36.64 14.91 -6.16
CA SER A 331 -36.35 14.97 -7.59
C SER A 331 -35.19 15.91 -7.83
N LYS A 332 -34.08 15.39 -8.38
CA LYS A 332 -32.97 16.22 -8.85
C LYS A 332 -33.21 16.55 -10.32
N LYS A 333 -33.17 17.83 -10.67
CA LYS A 333 -33.17 18.26 -12.07
C LYS A 333 -31.91 19.06 -12.33
N THR A 334 -31.24 18.67 -13.41
CA THR A 334 -30.02 19.29 -13.92
C THR A 334 -30.45 20.30 -14.98
N ILE A 335 -30.15 21.58 -14.77
CA ILE A 335 -30.61 22.68 -15.64
C ILE A 335 -29.37 23.43 -16.16
N ARG A 336 -29.34 23.72 -17.47
CA ARG A 336 -28.24 24.48 -18.08
C ARG A 336 -28.33 25.96 -17.69
N SER A 337 -27.19 26.65 -17.62
CA SER A 337 -27.09 28.08 -17.20
C SER A 337 -28.05 29.02 -17.96
N GLU A 338 -28.24 28.78 -19.26
CA GLU A 338 -29.14 29.56 -20.11
C GLU A 338 -30.63 29.37 -19.74
N GLU A 339 -31.03 28.15 -19.41
CA GLU A 339 -32.38 27.83 -18.93
C GLU A 339 -32.62 28.39 -17.51
N PHE A 340 -31.57 28.46 -16.69
CA PHE A 340 -31.64 29.04 -15.35
C PHE A 340 -31.88 30.55 -15.38
N LYS A 341 -31.21 31.28 -16.28
CA LYS A 341 -31.45 32.72 -16.49
C LYS A 341 -32.92 33.03 -16.84
N ASN A 342 -33.56 32.15 -17.62
CA ASN A 342 -34.99 32.26 -17.95
C ASN A 342 -35.92 31.84 -16.79
N CYS A 343 -35.46 31.03 -15.84
CA CYS A 343 -36.25 30.66 -14.66
C CYS A 343 -36.21 31.73 -13.55
N VAL A 344 -35.08 32.45 -13.41
CA VAL A 344 -34.92 33.52 -12.42
C VAL A 344 -35.84 34.71 -12.71
N THR A 345 -36.17 34.97 -13.98
CA THR A 345 -37.10 36.05 -14.36
C THR A 345 -38.57 35.75 -14.01
N GLY A 346 -38.92 34.51 -13.65
CA GLY A 346 -40.27 34.09 -13.28
C GLY A 346 -40.47 33.72 -11.81
N LEU A 347 -39.41 33.63 -11.00
CA LEU A 347 -39.45 33.16 -9.61
C LEU A 347 -38.97 34.24 -8.64
N ASN A 348 -39.93 34.89 -8.00
CA ASN A 348 -39.72 35.84 -6.91
C ASN A 348 -39.37 35.06 -5.61
N ILE A 349 -38.18 34.46 -5.52
CA ILE A 349 -37.76 33.74 -4.31
C ILE A 349 -36.28 34.02 -4.01
N ALA A 350 -36.06 34.60 -2.84
CA ALA A 350 -34.77 34.82 -2.21
C ALA A 350 -34.00 33.50 -2.06
N VAL A 351 -32.86 33.37 -2.75
CA VAL A 351 -31.89 32.30 -2.51
C VAL A 351 -30.59 32.94 -2.04
N ILE A 352 -30.25 32.66 -0.79
CA ILE A 352 -29.04 33.09 -0.10
C ILE A 352 -27.82 32.53 -0.83
N PHE A 353 -27.06 33.40 -1.48
CA PHE A 353 -25.73 33.12 -2.01
C PHE A 353 -24.72 33.13 -0.84
N LEU A 354 -24.13 31.98 -0.52
CA LEU A 354 -22.88 31.91 0.26
C LEU A 354 -21.70 31.73 -0.70
N MET A 355 -21.41 32.79 -1.47
CA MET A 355 -20.08 33.00 -2.03
C MET A 355 -19.23 33.66 -0.95
N LYS A 356 -18.47 32.85 -0.19
CA LYS A 356 -17.30 33.35 0.54
C LYS A 356 -16.11 33.35 -0.43
N LEU A 357 -16.10 34.33 -1.32
CA LEU A 357 -14.87 34.81 -1.95
C LEU A 357 -14.32 35.87 -0.98
N ASN A 358 -13.35 35.49 -0.17
CA ASN A 358 -12.59 36.45 0.62
C ASN A 358 -11.44 36.98 -0.24
N ASN A 359 -11.36 38.31 -0.32
CA ASN A 359 -10.16 39.08 -0.64
C ASN A 359 -8.94 38.62 0.17
#